data_AF-A0A4Q3XZH9-F1
#
_entry.id   AF-A0A4Q3XZH9-F1
#
_cell.length_a   1.000
_cell.length_b   1.000
_cell.length_c   1.000
_cell.angle_alpha   90.00
_cell.angle_beta   90.00
_cell.angle_gamma   90.00
#
_symmetry.space_group_name_H-M   'P 1'
#
loop_
_entity.id
_entity.type
_entity.pdbx_description
1 polymer ?
#
loop_
_entity_poly.entity_id
_entity_poly.type
_entity_poly.pdbx_seq_one_letter_code
_entity_poly.pdbx_strand_id
1 'polypeptide(L)'
;MNDNDPERITPLHMARNRYVSAIRQMLLPPDMAAEASGEQPFVFMAGNAFDFETMKLTGAFARGLDCDIVYVAFEPGEAEIKRGGIYVVAPRDGVCHLLRDCSLWLDRDGQQALLVRPKKHAGHLACDGSEFVHLPGKPAKSLAPGFRRAETELLRRAAAMPEAEARRCYNPLWRAAA
;
A
#
# COMPACT_ATOMS: atom_id res chain seq x y z
N MET A 1 29.04 -20.28 -3.90
CA MET A 1 27.83 -19.79 -4.58
C MET A 1 27.29 -18.68 -3.71
N ASN A 2 27.34 -17.43 -4.16
CA ASN A 2 27.09 -16.26 -3.31
C ASN A 2 25.59 -15.94 -3.32
N ASP A 3 24.93 -15.96 -2.16
CA ASP A 3 23.50 -15.62 -1.98
C ASP A 3 23.18 -14.12 -2.14
N ASN A 4 24.19 -13.30 -2.44
CA ASN A 4 24.08 -11.84 -2.53
C ASN A 4 23.94 -11.33 -3.96
N ASP A 5 23.20 -12.01 -4.83
CA ASP A 5 22.88 -11.44 -6.15
C ASP A 5 21.66 -10.48 -6.02
N PRO A 6 21.87 -9.16 -6.07
CA PRO A 6 20.82 -8.16 -5.88
C PRO A 6 19.83 -8.07 -7.06
N GLU A 7 19.96 -8.93 -8.06
CA GLU A 7 19.01 -9.08 -9.17
C GLU A 7 18.03 -10.25 -8.98
N ARG A 8 18.22 -11.09 -7.94
CA ARG A 8 17.39 -12.26 -7.73
C ARG A 8 16.05 -11.90 -7.07
N ILE A 9 15.02 -11.71 -7.88
CA ILE A 9 13.65 -11.64 -7.40
C ILE A 9 13.24 -13.02 -6.85
N THR A 10 13.02 -13.12 -5.54
CA THR A 10 12.58 -14.37 -4.89
C THR A 10 11.07 -14.59 -5.09
N PRO A 11 10.56 -15.82 -4.93
CA PRO A 11 9.12 -16.07 -4.90
C PRO A 11 8.39 -15.23 -3.84
N LEU A 12 9.04 -14.95 -2.71
CA LEU A 12 8.50 -14.09 -1.66
C LEU A 12 8.38 -12.63 -2.12
N HIS A 13 9.40 -12.10 -2.82
CA HIS A 13 9.33 -10.77 -3.44
C HIS A 13 8.17 -10.68 -4.44
N MET A 14 8.03 -11.70 -5.30
CA MET A 14 6.93 -11.76 -6.26
C MET A 14 5.57 -11.74 -5.58
N ALA A 15 5.39 -12.56 -4.54
CA ALA A 15 4.11 -12.63 -3.86
C ALA A 15 3.81 -11.35 -3.06
N ARG A 16 4.80 -10.68 -2.46
CA ARG A 16 4.63 -9.32 -1.87
C ARG A 16 4.21 -8.30 -2.92
N ASN A 17 4.87 -8.29 -4.07
CA ASN A 17 4.55 -7.36 -5.15
C ASN A 17 3.13 -7.55 -5.67
N ARG A 18 2.64 -8.80 -5.78
CA ARG A 18 1.24 -9.07 -6.15
C ARG A 18 0.25 -8.41 -5.21
N TYR A 19 0.51 -8.46 -3.89
CA TYR A 19 -0.33 -7.78 -2.91
C TYR A 19 -0.29 -6.26 -3.08
N VAL A 20 0.90 -5.69 -3.29
CA VAL A 20 1.06 -4.23 -3.48
C VAL A 20 0.33 -3.75 -4.73
N SER A 21 0.51 -4.44 -5.86
CA SER A 21 -0.18 -4.13 -7.12
C SER A 21 -1.70 -4.23 -6.93
N ALA A 22 -2.18 -5.27 -6.24
CA ALA A 22 -3.60 -5.43 -5.97
C ALA A 22 -4.15 -4.32 -5.05
N ILE A 23 -3.41 -3.93 -4.00
CA ILE A 23 -3.76 -2.80 -3.13
C ILE A 23 -3.83 -1.50 -3.96
N ARG A 24 -2.87 -1.25 -4.85
CA ARG A 24 -2.86 -0.10 -5.75
C ARG A 24 -4.11 -0.08 -6.64
N GLN A 25 -4.42 -1.19 -7.30
CA GLN A 25 -5.61 -1.31 -8.16
C GLN A 25 -6.92 -1.16 -7.38
N MET A 26 -6.93 -1.47 -6.09
CA MET A 26 -8.12 -1.31 -5.25
C MET A 26 -8.30 0.13 -4.76
N LEU A 27 -7.20 0.84 -4.48
CA LEU A 27 -7.24 2.20 -3.93
C LEU A 27 -7.34 3.28 -5.00
N LEU A 28 -6.77 3.05 -6.19
CA LEU A 28 -6.76 4.02 -7.26
C LEU A 28 -7.91 3.78 -8.25
N PRO A 29 -8.47 4.85 -8.86
CA PRO A 29 -9.33 4.73 -10.01
C PRO A 29 -8.65 3.95 -11.17
N PRO A 30 -9.41 3.25 -12.04
CA PRO A 30 -8.84 2.39 -13.08
C PRO A 30 -7.90 3.10 -14.07
N ASP A 31 -8.21 4.33 -14.43
CA ASP A 31 -7.41 5.20 -15.29
C ASP A 31 -6.06 5.55 -14.63
N MET A 32 -6.08 5.90 -13.34
CA MET A 32 -4.85 6.17 -12.57
C MET A 32 -4.03 4.92 -12.25
N ALA A 33 -4.69 3.77 -12.09
CA ALA A 33 -4.01 2.50 -11.89
C ALA A 33 -3.26 2.03 -13.15
N ALA A 34 -3.63 2.50 -14.35
CA ALA A 34 -2.98 2.09 -15.60
C ALA A 34 -1.73 2.93 -15.94
N GLU A 35 -1.59 4.13 -15.40
CA GLU A 35 -0.50 5.04 -15.77
C GLU A 35 0.86 4.59 -15.21
N ALA A 36 1.88 4.63 -16.07
CA ALA A 36 3.28 4.31 -15.79
C ALA A 36 4.21 5.53 -15.95
N SER A 37 3.66 6.73 -16.16
CA SER A 37 4.41 7.97 -16.36
C SER A 37 4.90 8.57 -15.05
N GLY A 38 6.08 9.20 -15.12
CA GLY A 38 6.98 9.50 -14.00
C GLY A 38 6.57 10.59 -13.00
N GLU A 39 5.33 11.06 -13.02
CA GLU A 39 4.76 11.92 -11.97
C GLU A 39 3.52 11.22 -11.41
N GLN A 40 3.74 10.30 -10.46
CA GLN A 40 2.63 9.67 -9.76
C GLN A 40 2.40 10.39 -8.42
N PRO A 41 1.18 10.89 -8.16
CA PRO A 41 0.84 11.47 -6.86
C PRO A 41 0.94 10.45 -5.71
N PHE A 42 1.04 9.16 -6.06
CA PHE A 42 1.07 8.04 -5.14
C PHE A 42 2.25 7.12 -5.40
N VAL A 43 2.97 6.76 -4.34
CA VAL A 43 3.97 5.69 -4.38
C VAL A 43 3.51 4.55 -3.47
N PHE A 44 3.49 3.33 -4.02
CA PHE A 44 3.16 2.13 -3.27
C PHE A 44 4.43 1.36 -2.93
N MET A 45 4.65 1.11 -1.64
CA MET A 45 5.86 0.51 -1.10
C MET A 45 5.50 -0.73 -0.27
N ALA A 46 6.43 -1.69 -0.20
CA ALA A 46 6.30 -2.84 0.68
C ALA A 46 7.63 -3.31 1.25
N GLY A 47 7.63 -3.58 2.54
CA GLY A 47 8.81 -4.10 3.21
C GLY A 47 8.45 -4.78 4.51
N ASN A 48 9.40 -4.79 5.43
CA ASN A 48 9.24 -5.37 6.76
C ASN A 48 8.33 -4.48 7.64
N ALA A 49 8.28 -4.78 8.93
CA ALA A 49 7.54 -4.00 9.92
C ALA A 49 7.86 -2.49 9.81
N PHE A 50 6.83 -1.65 9.91
CA PHE A 50 6.96 -0.20 9.79
C PHE A 50 7.45 0.41 11.11
N ASP A 51 8.74 0.29 11.35
CA ASP A 51 9.42 0.80 12.53
C ASP A 51 9.80 2.29 12.39
N PHE A 52 10.52 2.81 13.38
CA PHE A 52 10.90 4.22 13.43
C PHE A 52 11.84 4.63 12.28
N GLU A 53 12.77 3.76 11.88
CA GLU A 53 13.69 4.06 10.79
C GLU A 53 12.98 4.01 9.44
N THR A 54 12.14 3.00 9.23
CA THR A 54 11.27 2.90 8.04
C THR A 54 10.37 4.14 7.94
N MET A 55 9.80 4.59 9.06
CA MET A 55 8.99 5.80 9.12
C MET A 55 9.77 7.06 8.72
N LYS A 56 11.01 7.23 9.21
CA LYS A 56 11.86 8.38 8.84
C LYS A 56 12.19 8.37 7.36
N LEU A 57 12.66 7.23 6.84
CA LEU A 57 13.03 7.07 5.45
C LEU A 57 11.82 7.34 4.55
N THR A 58 10.69 6.70 4.83
CA THR A 58 9.45 6.89 4.06
C THR A 58 8.98 8.35 4.13
N GLY A 59 9.05 8.99 5.30
CA GLY A 59 8.72 10.41 5.47
C GLY A 59 9.64 11.35 4.70
N ALA A 60 10.94 11.07 4.65
CA ALA A 60 11.90 11.83 3.87
C ALA A 60 11.66 11.65 2.36
N PHE A 61 11.40 10.42 1.91
CA PHE A 61 11.04 10.14 0.52
C PHE A 61 9.74 10.84 0.10
N ALA A 62 8.69 10.73 0.91
CA ALA A 62 7.40 11.36 0.62
C ALA A 62 7.57 12.87 0.42
N ARG A 63 8.31 13.54 1.31
CA ARG A 63 8.61 14.98 1.17
C ARG A 63 9.48 15.30 -0.04
N GLY A 64 10.50 14.48 -0.30
CA GLY A 64 11.42 14.72 -1.42
C GLY A 64 10.76 14.56 -2.78
N LEU A 65 9.73 13.72 -2.88
CA LEU A 65 8.96 13.46 -4.09
C LEU A 65 7.63 14.22 -4.15
N ASP A 66 7.27 14.95 -3.09
CA ASP A 66 5.97 15.61 -2.91
C ASP A 66 4.78 14.72 -3.26
N CYS A 67 4.80 13.48 -2.76
CA CYS A 67 3.78 12.47 -3.08
C CYS A 67 3.31 11.73 -1.82
N ASP A 68 2.10 11.18 -1.89
CA ASP A 68 1.59 10.28 -0.87
C ASP A 68 2.21 8.89 -1.02
N ILE A 69 2.72 8.34 0.09
CA ILE A 69 3.24 6.98 0.11
C ILE A 69 2.30 6.06 0.86
N VAL A 70 1.88 4.98 0.20
CA VAL A 70 1.19 3.85 0.82
C VAL A 70 2.19 2.72 1.05
N TYR A 71 2.57 2.49 2.30
CA TYR A 71 3.48 1.43 2.69
C TYR A 71 2.71 0.20 3.22
N VAL A 72 3.03 -0.97 2.69
CA VAL A 72 2.46 -2.26 3.09
C VAL A 72 3.50 -3.04 3.87
N ALA A 73 3.29 -3.20 5.17
CA ALA A 73 4.18 -4.00 6.00
C ALA A 73 3.88 -5.49 5.86
N PHE A 74 4.94 -6.28 5.82
CA PHE A 74 4.89 -7.73 5.89
C PHE A 74 5.69 -8.19 7.11
N GLU A 75 5.19 -9.19 7.82
CA GLU A 75 5.95 -9.81 8.89
C GLU A 75 7.13 -10.61 8.30
N PRO A 76 8.25 -10.69 9.04
CA PRO A 76 9.36 -11.56 8.68
C PRO A 76 8.95 -13.04 8.78
N GLY A 77 9.31 -13.83 7.77
CA GLY A 77 9.08 -15.27 7.72
C GLY A 77 9.26 -15.81 6.30
N GLU A 78 9.98 -16.93 6.17
CA GLU A 78 10.33 -17.49 4.84
C GLU A 78 9.25 -18.41 4.28
N ALA A 79 8.38 -18.97 5.14
CA ALA A 79 7.40 -19.98 4.73
C ALA A 79 6.08 -19.37 4.20
N GLU A 80 5.66 -18.23 4.75
CA GLU A 80 4.35 -17.64 4.42
C GLU A 80 4.38 -16.11 4.48
N ILE A 81 3.69 -15.46 3.55
CA ILE A 81 3.43 -14.03 3.60
C ILE A 81 2.38 -13.76 4.67
N LYS A 82 2.78 -13.02 5.70
CA LYS A 82 1.85 -12.42 6.65
C LYS A 82 1.85 -10.91 6.47
N ARG A 83 0.69 -10.36 6.14
CA ARG A 83 0.50 -8.92 6.05
C ARG A 83 0.39 -8.36 7.46
N GLY A 84 1.20 -7.33 7.73
CA GLY A 84 1.06 -6.47 8.89
C GLY A 84 0.01 -5.38 8.62
N GLY A 85 0.39 -4.13 8.86
CA GLY A 85 -0.46 -2.95 8.60
C GLY A 85 -0.23 -2.30 7.25
N ILE A 86 -1.20 -1.49 6.82
CA ILE A 86 -1.02 -0.48 5.77
C ILE A 86 -0.79 0.87 6.44
N TYR A 87 0.20 1.62 5.96
CA TYR A 87 0.60 2.92 6.45
C TYR A 87 0.50 3.93 5.33
N VAL A 88 0.01 5.13 5.63
CA VAL A 88 -0.05 6.23 4.67
C VAL A 88 0.77 7.39 5.20
N VAL A 89 1.71 7.86 4.38
CA VAL A 89 2.59 8.98 4.65
C VAL A 89 2.27 10.07 3.63
N ALA A 90 1.73 11.19 4.08
CA ALA A 90 1.23 12.26 3.23
C ALA A 90 1.88 13.60 3.60
N PRO A 91 2.75 14.18 2.75
CA PRO A 91 3.33 15.50 2.98
C PRO A 91 2.30 16.60 2.65
N ARG A 92 1.97 17.46 3.61
CA ARG A 92 1.05 18.60 3.42
C ARG A 92 1.54 19.78 4.23
N ASP A 93 1.56 20.97 3.62
CA ASP A 93 1.87 22.23 4.30
C ASP A 93 3.16 22.20 5.15
N GLY A 94 4.21 21.54 4.64
CA GLY A 94 5.49 21.39 5.33
C GLY A 94 5.52 20.35 6.47
N VAL A 95 4.40 19.65 6.73
CA VAL A 95 4.27 18.57 7.71
C VAL A 95 4.08 17.24 7.00
N CYS A 96 4.57 16.16 7.59
CA CYS A 96 4.37 14.81 7.07
C CYS A 96 3.38 14.07 7.97
N HIS A 97 2.17 13.87 7.47
CA HIS A 97 1.12 13.16 8.18
C HIS A 97 1.33 11.66 8.05
N LEU A 98 1.17 10.94 9.17
CA LEU A 98 1.28 9.49 9.19
C LEU A 98 -0.02 8.87 9.72
N LEU A 99 -0.66 8.08 8.88
CA LEU A 99 -1.74 7.20 9.27
C LEU A 99 -1.22 5.76 9.37
N ARG A 100 -1.46 5.12 10.51
CA ARG A 100 -0.91 3.79 10.85
C ARG A 100 -2.02 2.75 10.97
N ASP A 101 -1.63 1.50 10.71
CA ASP A 101 -2.44 0.30 10.92
C ASP A 101 -3.82 0.41 10.24
N CYS A 102 -3.80 0.90 9.00
CA CYS A 102 -4.97 0.98 8.14
C CYS A 102 -5.30 -0.40 7.57
N SER A 103 -6.55 -0.58 7.21
CA SER A 103 -7.05 -1.74 6.48
C SER A 103 -7.91 -1.29 5.32
N LEU A 104 -7.89 -2.05 4.23
CA LEU A 104 -8.78 -1.83 3.10
C LEU A 104 -10.22 -2.11 3.52
N TRP A 105 -11.14 -1.26 3.08
CA TRP A 105 -12.57 -1.44 3.24
C TRP A 105 -13.26 -1.23 1.89
N LEU A 106 -14.15 -2.14 1.51
CA LEU A 106 -14.95 -2.03 0.29
C LEU A 106 -16.43 -1.88 0.63
N ASP A 107 -17.09 -0.95 -0.05
CA ASP A 107 -18.55 -0.88 -0.02
C ASP A 107 -19.17 -2.07 -0.77
N ARG A 108 -20.50 -2.19 -0.74
CA ARG A 108 -21.27 -3.21 -1.46
C ARG A 108 -21.12 -3.09 -2.96
N ASP A 109 -21.04 -1.87 -3.48
CA ASP A 109 -20.96 -1.59 -4.93
C ASP A 109 -19.53 -1.74 -5.49
N GLY A 110 -18.54 -1.88 -4.60
CA GLY A 110 -17.26 -2.52 -4.90
C GLY A 110 -16.32 -1.80 -5.87
N GLN A 111 -16.50 -0.51 -6.15
CA GLN A 111 -15.72 0.20 -7.17
C GLN A 111 -14.31 0.57 -6.70
N GLN A 112 -14.18 1.14 -5.51
CA GLN A 112 -12.91 1.63 -4.97
C GLN A 112 -12.84 1.37 -3.47
N ALA A 113 -11.68 0.93 -3.01
CA ALA A 113 -11.42 0.69 -1.60
C ALA A 113 -11.08 1.99 -0.86
N LEU A 114 -11.43 2.01 0.42
CA LEU A 114 -11.07 3.05 1.37
C LEU A 114 -10.02 2.50 2.34
N LEU A 115 -9.19 3.39 2.90
CA LEU A 115 -8.32 3.04 4.02
C LEU A 115 -8.97 3.45 5.34
N VAL A 116 -9.22 2.47 6.19
CA VAL A 116 -9.90 2.67 7.48
C VAL A 116 -9.03 2.13 8.59
N ARG A 117 -8.92 2.86 9.70
CA ARG A 117 -8.27 2.36 10.92
C ARG A 117 -9.27 1.51 11.72
N PRO A 118 -9.07 0.19 11.87
CA PRO A 118 -10.07 -0.68 12.52
C PRO A 118 -10.35 -0.31 13.97
N LYS A 119 -9.31 0.13 14.70
CA LYS A 119 -9.35 0.42 16.15
C LYS A 119 -9.58 1.91 16.48
N LYS A 120 -9.55 2.81 15.49
CA LYS A 120 -9.69 4.26 15.69
C LYS A 120 -10.69 4.85 14.71
N HIS A 121 -11.81 5.36 15.22
CA HIS A 121 -12.97 5.71 14.40
C HIS A 121 -13.07 7.20 14.02
N ALA A 122 -11.95 7.89 13.86
CA ALA A 122 -11.93 9.33 13.60
C ALA A 122 -12.13 9.71 12.12
N GLY A 123 -12.19 8.74 11.20
CA GLY A 123 -12.29 8.99 9.77
C GLY A 123 -11.74 7.85 8.92
N HIS A 124 -11.67 8.07 7.63
CA HIS A 124 -11.13 7.16 6.63
C HIS A 124 -10.45 7.95 5.51
N LEU A 125 -9.56 7.30 4.75
CA LEU A 125 -8.95 7.91 3.57
C LEU A 125 -9.60 7.37 2.30
N ALA A 126 -9.83 8.27 1.36
CA ALA A 126 -10.22 7.99 -0.02
C ALA A 126 -9.20 8.62 -0.97
N CYS A 127 -8.99 8.02 -2.13
CA CYS A 127 -8.23 8.67 -3.19
C CYS A 127 -9.15 9.68 -3.89
N ASP A 128 -8.72 10.93 -4.00
CA ASP A 128 -9.40 12.02 -4.70
C ASP A 128 -8.46 12.59 -5.77
N GLY A 129 -8.41 11.92 -6.93
CA GLY A 129 -7.50 12.29 -8.01
C GLY A 129 -6.04 12.22 -7.56
N SER A 130 -5.45 13.35 -7.18
CA SER A 130 -4.03 13.47 -6.86
C SER A 130 -3.66 13.27 -5.39
N GLU A 131 -4.60 12.95 -4.50
CA GLU A 131 -4.26 12.75 -3.08
C GLU A 131 -5.14 11.75 -2.34
N PHE A 132 -4.64 11.25 -1.21
CA PHE A 132 -5.46 10.57 -0.20
C PHE A 132 -6.04 11.58 0.78
N VAL A 133 -7.33 11.88 0.63
CA VAL A 133 -8.05 12.82 1.49
C VAL A 133 -8.65 12.12 2.70
N HIS A 134 -8.58 12.78 3.86
CA HIS A 134 -9.22 12.30 5.08
C HIS A 134 -10.67 12.75 5.17
N LEU A 135 -11.60 11.80 5.06
CA LEU A 135 -13.02 12.03 5.22
C LEU A 135 -13.45 11.75 6.66
N PRO A 136 -14.25 12.64 7.28
CA PRO A 136 -14.69 12.48 8.65
C PRO A 136 -15.68 11.30 8.80
N GLY A 137 -15.63 10.65 9.96
CA GLY A 137 -16.58 9.61 10.32
C GLY A 137 -16.32 8.24 9.68
N LYS A 138 -17.18 7.28 10.00
CA LYS A 138 -17.09 5.91 9.48
C LYS A 138 -17.78 5.83 8.12
N PRO A 139 -17.23 5.06 7.15
CA PRO A 139 -17.91 4.83 5.87
C PRO A 139 -19.22 4.03 6.02
N ALA A 140 -19.40 3.31 7.13
CA ALA A 140 -20.63 2.59 7.43
C ALA A 140 -20.85 2.43 8.94
N LYS A 141 -22.10 2.14 9.35
CA LYS A 141 -22.45 1.81 10.76
C LYS A 141 -21.66 0.59 11.27
N SER A 142 -21.51 -0.44 10.43
CA SER A 142 -20.70 -1.62 10.71
C SER A 142 -19.63 -1.80 9.64
N LEU A 143 -18.36 -1.89 10.08
CA LEU A 143 -17.21 -1.96 9.18
C LEU A 143 -16.85 -3.40 8.78
N ALA A 144 -17.16 -4.39 9.62
CA ALA A 144 -16.74 -5.77 9.44
C ALA A 144 -17.12 -6.39 8.08
N PRO A 145 -18.33 -6.15 7.53
CA PRO A 145 -18.67 -6.65 6.19
C PRO A 145 -17.76 -6.10 5.09
N GLY A 146 -17.41 -4.81 5.15
CA GLY A 146 -16.56 -4.19 4.12
C GLY A 146 -15.09 -4.58 4.24
N PHE A 147 -14.60 -4.86 5.46
CA PHE A 147 -13.28 -5.46 5.64
C PHE A 147 -13.20 -6.86 5.02
N ARG A 148 -14.22 -7.70 5.21
CA ARG A 148 -14.26 -9.04 4.59
C ARG A 148 -14.30 -8.96 3.06
N ARG A 149 -15.12 -8.07 2.50
CA ARG A 149 -15.17 -7.87 1.04
C ARG A 149 -13.82 -7.42 0.49
N ALA A 150 -13.18 -6.45 1.14
CA ALA A 150 -11.86 -5.98 0.74
C ALA A 150 -10.80 -7.09 0.80
N GLU A 151 -10.84 -7.91 1.85
CA GLU A 151 -9.93 -9.05 1.98
C GLU A 151 -10.13 -10.08 0.86
N THR A 152 -11.38 -10.49 0.61
CA THR A 152 -11.70 -11.42 -0.48
C THR A 152 -11.23 -10.87 -1.84
N GLU A 153 -11.49 -9.59 -2.11
CA GLU A 153 -11.14 -8.97 -3.37
C GLU A 153 -9.62 -8.80 -3.53
N LEU A 154 -8.92 -8.45 -2.45
CA LEU A 154 -7.47 -8.36 -2.44
C LEU A 154 -6.83 -9.71 -2.79
N LEU A 155 -7.25 -10.78 -2.13
CA LEU A 155 -6.74 -12.13 -2.39
C LEU A 155 -7.03 -12.57 -3.82
N ARG A 156 -8.23 -12.26 -4.34
CA ARG A 156 -8.62 -12.55 -5.72
C ARG A 156 -7.71 -11.83 -6.72
N ARG A 157 -7.50 -10.51 -6.55
CA ARG A 157 -6.64 -9.71 -7.44
C ARG A 157 -5.17 -10.10 -7.35
N ALA A 158 -4.67 -10.33 -6.14
CA ALA A 158 -3.28 -10.77 -5.95
C ALA A 158 -3.03 -12.13 -6.60
N ALA A 159 -3.96 -13.08 -6.50
CA ALA A 159 -3.84 -14.39 -7.15
C ALA A 159 -3.91 -14.31 -8.68
N ALA A 160 -4.72 -13.40 -9.22
CA ALA A 160 -4.84 -13.17 -10.66
C ALA A 160 -3.74 -12.27 -11.25
N MET A 161 -2.87 -11.70 -10.41
CA MET A 161 -1.88 -10.71 -10.82
C MET A 161 -0.83 -11.31 -11.78
N PRO A 162 -0.71 -10.80 -13.02
CA PRO A 162 0.26 -11.29 -13.98
C PRO A 162 1.69 -11.16 -13.46
N GLU A 163 2.53 -12.15 -13.79
CA GLU A 163 3.92 -12.14 -13.35
C GLU A 163 4.68 -10.89 -13.81
N ALA A 164 4.44 -10.46 -15.06
CA ALA A 164 5.05 -9.26 -15.61
C ALA A 164 4.72 -7.99 -14.80
N GLU A 165 3.50 -7.87 -14.29
CA GLU A 165 3.07 -6.74 -13.46
C GLU A 165 3.68 -6.82 -12.06
N ALA A 166 3.69 -8.01 -11.46
CA ALA A 166 4.33 -8.24 -10.17
C ALA A 166 5.85 -7.98 -10.20
N ARG A 167 6.53 -8.19 -11.34
CA ARG A 167 7.94 -7.81 -11.50
C ARG A 167 8.16 -6.30 -11.60
N ARG A 168 7.20 -5.55 -12.14
CA ARG A 168 7.29 -4.08 -12.29
C ARG A 168 7.20 -3.32 -10.97
N CYS A 169 6.51 -3.86 -9.97
CA CYS A 169 6.42 -3.24 -8.64
C CYS A 169 7.71 -3.33 -7.81
N TYR A 170 8.81 -3.80 -8.41
CA TYR A 170 10.14 -3.71 -7.81
C TYR A 170 10.67 -2.28 -7.92
N ASN A 171 10.62 -1.52 -6.83
CA ASN A 171 11.25 -0.20 -6.77
C ASN A 171 12.76 -0.34 -6.46
N PRO A 172 13.68 0.05 -7.35
CA PRO A 172 15.13 -0.09 -7.10
C PRO A 172 15.64 0.67 -5.86
N LEU A 173 14.87 1.59 -5.28
CA LEU A 173 15.20 2.29 -4.02
C LEU A 173 15.34 1.35 -2.79
N TRP A 174 14.83 0.11 -2.86
CA TRP A 174 15.03 -0.92 -1.82
C TRP A 174 16.49 -1.35 -1.63
N ARG A 175 17.41 -1.00 -2.56
CA ARG A 175 18.85 -1.26 -2.40
C ARG A 175 19.52 -0.36 -1.36
N ALA A 176 18.95 0.81 -1.05
CA ALA A 176 19.62 1.80 -0.19
C ALA A 176 19.27 1.65 1.30
N ALA A 177 18.35 0.75 1.65
CA ALA A 177 17.83 0.59 3.01
C ALA A 177 18.04 -0.81 3.61
N ALA A 178 18.86 -1.66 2.98
CA ALA A 178 19.23 -2.99 3.45
C ALA A 178 20.74 -3.09 3.69
#